data_AF-A0A251VMG6-F1
#
_entry.id   AF-A0A251VMG6-F1
#
_cell.length_a   1.000
_cell.length_b   1.000
_cell.length_c   1.000
_cell.angle_alpha   90.00
_cell.angle_beta   90.00
_cell.angle_gamma   90.00
#
_symmetry.space_group_name_H-M   'P 1'
#
loop_
_entity.id
_entity.type
_entity.pdbx_description
1 polymer ?
#
loop_
_entity_poly.entity_id
_entity_poly.type
_entity_poly.pdbx_seq_one_letter_code
_entity_poly.pdbx_strand_id
1 'polypeptide(L)'
;MQSYIENAIKRFDFGEQSGVVLFWKYTALGHGWWTLTVKDQPFWSSKKGSTKDHKALERYRKRNLRYDYPIRPGNKVDQEWLAGLAARIGVSDQRTFQAKNQFLGQLVVPVSLNEGAHQILLGVIQLVTAEPKENYVEEFIQIRNLLNEKNLATGPLAKMIKASYLGETVKFQLPISSGIPYLRERVTERFKILRQKAFRIIYNDGKSSFLVISNEGDLHRCIASSGSPTIGMLIE
;
A
#
# COMPACT_ATOMS: atom_id res chain seq x y z
N MET A 1 -11.03 19.28 -9.27
CA MET A 1 -10.19 18.10 -8.91
C MET A 1 -10.18 17.85 -7.42
N GLN A 2 -9.78 18.81 -6.58
CA GLN A 2 -9.88 18.67 -5.11
C GLN A 2 -11.32 18.37 -4.65
N SER A 3 -12.33 18.99 -5.28
CA SER A 3 -13.75 18.70 -5.09
C SER A 3 -14.17 17.26 -5.44
N TYR A 4 -13.51 16.62 -6.41
CA TYR A 4 -13.80 15.24 -6.81
C TYR A 4 -13.28 14.25 -5.77
N ILE A 5 -12.06 14.47 -5.30
CA ILE A 5 -11.43 13.67 -4.26
C ILE A 5 -12.19 13.82 -2.94
N GLU A 6 -12.58 15.04 -2.58
CA GLU A 6 -13.42 15.29 -1.41
C GLU A 6 -14.77 14.58 -1.50
N ASN A 7 -15.44 14.61 -2.66
CA ASN A 7 -16.69 13.89 -2.87
C ASN A 7 -16.52 12.36 -2.75
N ALA A 8 -15.45 11.81 -3.33
CA ALA A 8 -15.14 10.38 -3.22
C ALA A 8 -14.92 9.99 -1.75
N ILE A 9 -14.11 10.74 -1.02
CA ILE A 9 -13.78 10.45 0.39
C ILE A 9 -15.00 10.55 1.30
N LYS A 10 -15.87 11.56 1.11
CA LYS A 10 -17.09 11.73 1.92
C LYS A 10 -18.15 10.64 1.69
N ARG A 11 -18.07 9.95 0.55
CA ARG A 11 -18.97 8.83 0.20
C ARG A 11 -18.42 7.47 0.62
N PHE A 12 -17.21 7.41 1.17
CA PHE A 12 -16.67 6.19 1.75
C PHE A 12 -17.55 5.74 2.92
N ASP A 13 -17.97 4.49 2.90
CA ASP A 13 -18.77 3.87 3.95
C ASP A 13 -17.87 2.99 4.80
N PHE A 14 -17.78 3.33 6.09
CA PHE A 14 -16.99 2.59 7.06
C PHE A 14 -17.65 1.29 7.54
N GLY A 15 -18.89 1.00 7.11
CA GLY A 15 -19.67 -0.10 7.67
C GLY A 15 -19.84 0.12 9.17
N GLU A 16 -19.60 -0.91 9.99
CA GLU A 16 -19.67 -0.81 11.46
C GLU A 16 -18.41 -0.27 12.14
N GLN A 17 -17.40 0.14 11.37
CA GLN A 17 -16.09 0.43 11.95
C GLN A 17 -15.84 1.91 12.25
N SER A 18 -14.98 2.12 13.25
CA SER A 18 -14.33 3.41 13.46
C SER A 18 -13.13 3.57 12.53
N GLY A 19 -13.08 4.66 11.77
CA GLY A 19 -11.97 4.95 10.90
C GLY A 19 -11.91 6.40 10.44
N VAL A 20 -10.80 6.76 9.81
CA VAL A 20 -10.59 8.04 9.14
C VAL A 20 -9.99 7.81 7.76
N VAL A 21 -10.52 8.50 6.76
CA VAL A 21 -9.97 8.61 5.42
C VAL A 21 -9.31 9.98 5.29
N LEU A 22 -8.04 10.00 4.92
CA LEU A 22 -7.23 11.20 4.71
C LEU A 22 -6.83 11.28 3.24
N PHE A 23 -6.74 12.49 2.69
CA PHE A 23 -6.07 12.72 1.42
C PHE A 23 -4.69 13.36 1.61
N TRP A 24 -3.67 12.69 1.11
CA TRP A 24 -2.32 13.20 1.00
C TRP A 24 -2.13 13.80 -0.39
N LYS A 25 -2.07 15.13 -0.50
CA LYS A 25 -1.90 15.80 -1.79
C LYS A 25 -0.46 15.74 -2.24
N TYR A 26 -0.23 15.30 -3.47
CA TYR A 26 1.06 15.35 -4.13
C TYR A 26 1.32 16.76 -4.69
N THR A 27 2.43 17.38 -4.28
CA THR A 27 2.84 18.71 -4.73
C THR A 27 4.27 18.67 -5.24
N ALA A 28 4.49 19.08 -6.48
CA ALA A 28 5.83 19.27 -7.01
C ALA A 28 6.47 20.54 -6.43
N LEU A 29 7.70 20.44 -5.94
CA LEU A 29 8.47 21.56 -5.39
C LEU A 29 9.56 22.07 -6.36
N GLY A 30 9.68 21.49 -7.56
CA GLY A 30 10.74 21.78 -8.53
C GLY A 30 11.98 20.90 -8.36
N HIS A 31 12.87 20.89 -9.37
CA HIS A 31 14.13 20.11 -9.38
C HIS A 31 14.00 18.62 -9.05
N GLY A 32 12.86 18.01 -9.40
CA GLY A 32 12.58 16.61 -9.11
C GLY A 32 12.27 16.33 -7.62
N TRP A 33 11.90 17.36 -6.86
CA TRP A 33 11.45 17.23 -5.48
C TRP A 33 9.93 17.33 -5.43
N TRP A 34 9.33 16.57 -4.53
CA TRP A 34 7.89 16.60 -4.32
C TRP A 34 7.57 16.31 -2.86
N THR A 35 6.38 16.72 -2.42
CA THR A 35 5.88 16.52 -1.07
C THR A 35 4.51 15.88 -1.08
N LEU A 36 4.21 15.16 0.01
CA LEU A 36 2.85 14.84 0.38
C LEU A 36 2.47 15.61 1.65
N THR A 37 1.29 16.22 1.63
CA THR A 37 0.72 16.93 2.78
C THR A 37 -0.75 16.59 2.96
N VAL A 38 -1.17 16.50 4.22
CA VAL A 38 -2.59 16.43 4.63
C VAL A 38 -3.13 17.78 5.08
N LYS A 39 -2.28 18.80 5.15
CA LYS A 39 -2.68 20.14 5.58
C LYS A 39 -3.65 20.73 4.55
N ASP A 40 -4.77 21.26 5.04
CA ASP A 40 -5.84 21.84 4.25
C ASP A 40 -6.42 20.87 3.17
N GLN A 41 -6.25 19.56 3.39
CA GLN A 41 -6.77 18.51 2.52
C GLN A 41 -8.05 17.88 3.10
N PRO A 42 -8.94 17.37 2.23
CA PRO A 42 -10.16 16.73 2.67
C PRO A 42 -9.87 15.48 3.52
N PHE A 43 -10.73 15.27 4.51
CA PHE A 43 -10.77 14.05 5.31
C PHE A 43 -12.21 13.70 5.66
N TRP A 44 -12.44 12.44 5.98
CA TRP A 44 -13.74 11.94 6.42
C TRP A 44 -13.53 10.94 7.55
N SER A 45 -14.35 10.98 8.59
CA SER A 45 -14.22 10.09 9.74
C SER A 45 -15.55 9.52 10.15
N SER A 46 -15.55 8.23 10.47
CA SER A 46 -16.69 7.56 11.10
C SER A 46 -16.94 8.13 12.50
N LYS A 47 -18.21 8.17 12.90
CA LYS A 47 -18.64 8.42 14.29
C LYS A 47 -18.94 7.13 15.05
N LYS A 48 -18.75 5.96 14.43
CA LYS A 48 -18.96 4.65 15.04
C LYS A 48 -17.73 4.23 15.85
N GLY A 49 -17.92 3.35 16.83
CA GLY A 49 -16.86 2.83 17.71
C GLY A 49 -16.76 3.54 19.05
N SER A 50 -15.78 3.15 19.87
CA SER A 50 -15.65 3.64 21.24
C SER A 50 -15.04 5.05 21.29
N THR A 51 -15.20 5.76 22.41
CA THR A 51 -14.51 7.05 22.63
C THR A 51 -12.98 6.90 22.56
N LYS A 52 -12.44 5.74 22.94
CA LYS A 52 -11.01 5.45 22.88
C LYS A 52 -10.51 5.40 21.43
N ASP A 53 -11.28 4.78 20.54
CA ASP A 53 -10.97 4.65 19.12
C ASP A 53 -10.93 6.02 18.44
N HIS A 54 -11.95 6.82 18.66
CA HIS A 54 -12.02 8.19 18.18
C HIS A 54 -10.79 9.02 18.62
N LYS A 55 -10.41 8.94 19.90
CA LYS A 55 -9.21 9.61 20.43
C LYS A 55 -7.92 9.09 19.79
N ALA A 56 -7.82 7.80 19.47
CA ALA A 56 -6.65 7.24 18.80
C ALA A 56 -6.54 7.76 17.35
N LEU A 57 -7.63 7.74 16.60
CA LEU A 57 -7.71 8.24 15.22
C LEU A 57 -7.47 9.75 15.14
N GLU A 58 -8.01 10.52 16.09
CA GLU A 58 -7.77 11.96 16.17
C GLU A 58 -6.29 12.28 16.47
N ARG A 59 -5.66 11.55 17.40
CA ARG A 59 -4.22 11.67 17.66
C ARG A 59 -3.39 11.33 16.42
N TYR A 60 -3.76 10.26 15.71
CA TYR A 60 -3.12 9.89 14.45
C TYR A 60 -3.21 11.04 13.44
N ARG A 61 -4.41 11.59 13.20
CA ARG A 61 -4.59 12.73 12.28
C ARG A 61 -3.79 13.96 12.72
N LYS A 62 -3.86 14.35 14.00
CA LYS A 62 -3.10 15.50 14.55
C LYS A 62 -1.60 15.34 14.36
N ARG A 63 -1.06 14.11 14.50
CA ARG A 63 0.36 13.82 14.22
C ARG A 63 0.68 14.09 12.75
N ASN A 64 -0.13 13.61 11.82
CA ASN A 64 0.11 13.77 10.38
C ASN A 64 -0.01 15.23 9.90
N LEU A 65 -0.85 16.06 10.55
CA LEU A 65 -0.98 17.49 10.25
C LEU A 65 0.29 18.31 10.55
N ARG A 66 1.24 17.77 11.33
CA ARG A 66 2.48 18.47 11.72
C ARG A 66 3.60 18.31 10.71
N TYR A 67 3.43 17.45 9.70
CA TYR A 67 4.52 17.05 8.82
C TYR A 67 4.11 17.23 7.36
N ASP A 68 4.89 18.04 6.64
CA ASP A 68 5.02 17.90 5.20
C ASP A 68 6.14 16.90 4.94
N TYR A 69 5.84 15.86 4.17
CA TYR A 69 6.81 14.80 3.95
C TYR A 69 7.48 14.98 2.59
N PRO A 70 8.77 15.36 2.57
CA PRO A 70 9.52 15.44 1.34
C PRO A 70 9.80 14.03 0.81
N ILE A 71 9.40 13.79 -0.43
CA ILE A 71 9.83 12.63 -1.20
C ILE A 71 10.99 13.12 -2.08
N ARG A 72 12.18 12.65 -1.73
CA ARG A 72 13.41 13.06 -2.41
C ARG A 72 13.60 12.30 -3.72
N PRO A 73 14.20 12.93 -4.75
CA PRO A 73 14.76 12.19 -5.87
C PRO A 73 15.86 11.27 -5.33
N GLY A 74 15.77 9.98 -5.68
CA GLY A 74 16.65 8.94 -5.14
C GLY A 74 16.07 8.27 -3.89
N ASN A 75 15.27 7.23 -4.12
CA ASN A 75 14.97 6.03 -3.31
C ASN A 75 14.74 6.09 -1.77
N LYS A 76 14.95 7.19 -1.07
CA LYS A 76 14.82 7.29 0.39
C LYS A 76 13.46 7.86 0.76
N VAL A 77 12.43 7.03 0.61
CA VAL A 77 11.20 7.18 1.37
C VAL A 77 11.34 6.25 2.58
N ASP A 78 11.09 6.77 3.77
CA ASP A 78 11.06 5.96 4.99
C ASP A 78 10.11 4.77 4.78
N GLN A 79 10.59 3.55 5.04
CA GLN A 79 9.78 2.33 4.87
C GLN A 79 8.58 2.32 5.83
N GLU A 80 8.65 3.08 6.91
CA GLU A 80 7.53 3.24 7.84
C GLU A 80 6.41 4.11 7.25
N TRP A 81 6.70 4.92 6.22
CA TRP A 81 5.76 5.86 5.64
C TRP A 81 5.03 5.31 4.41
N LEU A 82 3.94 4.58 4.69
CA LEU A 82 3.16 3.82 3.72
C LEU A 82 2.61 4.68 2.56
N ALA A 83 2.10 5.88 2.85
CA ALA A 83 1.53 6.77 1.82
C ALA A 83 2.60 7.26 0.82
N GLY A 84 3.77 7.67 1.30
CA GLY A 84 4.88 8.08 0.43
C GLY A 84 5.39 6.94 -0.45
N LEU A 85 5.39 5.72 0.08
CA LEU A 85 5.80 4.55 -0.70
C LEU A 85 4.78 4.28 -1.81
N ALA A 86 3.49 4.27 -1.50
CA ALA A 86 2.41 4.08 -2.48
C ALA A 86 2.42 5.14 -3.58
N ALA A 87 2.64 6.41 -3.22
CA ALA A 87 2.84 7.50 -4.17
C ALA A 87 4.02 7.22 -5.12
N ARG A 88 5.16 6.78 -4.58
CA ARG A 88 6.38 6.54 -5.37
C ARG A 88 6.23 5.35 -6.32
N ILE A 89 5.66 4.24 -5.85
CA ILE A 89 5.61 2.99 -6.62
C ILE A 89 4.35 2.88 -7.49
N GLY A 90 3.33 3.71 -7.23
CA GLY A 90 2.04 3.65 -7.93
C GLY A 90 1.25 2.38 -7.62
N VAL A 91 1.41 1.81 -6.42
CA VAL A 91 0.74 0.57 -5.99
C VAL A 91 0.07 0.83 -4.65
N SER A 92 -1.16 0.31 -4.51
CA SER A 92 -1.90 0.34 -3.24
C SER A 92 -1.35 -0.71 -2.29
N ASP A 93 -1.30 -0.40 -0.99
CA ASP A 93 -0.79 -1.32 0.02
C ASP A 93 -1.57 -1.20 1.34
N GLN A 94 -1.46 -2.21 2.18
CA GLN A 94 -2.17 -2.33 3.45
C GLN A 94 -1.26 -2.76 4.60
N ARG A 95 -1.64 -2.37 5.82
CA ARG A 95 -1.12 -2.91 7.08
C ARG A 95 -2.27 -3.46 7.91
N THR A 96 -2.21 -4.75 8.15
CA THR A 96 -3.25 -5.57 8.79
C THR A 96 -2.83 -5.91 10.22
N PHE A 97 -3.62 -6.68 10.97
CA PHE A 97 -3.23 -7.11 12.32
C PHE A 97 -1.96 -7.99 12.32
N GLN A 98 -1.57 -8.54 11.17
CA GLN A 98 -0.37 -9.37 11.03
C GLN A 98 0.90 -8.54 10.87
N ALA A 99 0.77 -7.22 10.60
CA ALA A 99 1.92 -6.32 10.53
C ALA A 99 2.50 -6.10 11.93
N LYS A 100 3.80 -6.34 12.09
CA LYS A 100 4.51 -6.18 13.37
C LYS A 100 4.39 -4.75 13.88
N ASN A 101 4.16 -4.60 15.20
CA ASN A 101 4.09 -3.31 15.91
C ASN A 101 3.01 -2.35 15.38
N GLN A 102 2.02 -2.85 14.65
CA GLN A 102 0.95 -2.03 14.07
C GLN A 102 -0.28 -2.05 14.99
N PHE A 103 -0.60 -0.90 15.59
CA PHE A 103 -1.76 -0.74 16.48
C PHE A 103 -3.01 -0.22 15.77
N LEU A 104 -2.88 0.31 14.55
CA LEU A 104 -3.98 0.85 13.73
C LEU A 104 -4.00 0.15 12.38
N GLY A 105 -5.17 -0.15 11.86
CA GLY A 105 -5.29 -0.61 10.50
C GLY A 105 -4.95 0.46 9.48
N GLN A 106 -4.31 0.11 8.36
CA GLN A 106 -4.02 1.08 7.30
C GLN A 106 -4.24 0.49 5.91
N LEU A 107 -4.80 1.29 5.01
CA LEU A 107 -4.84 1.07 3.57
C LEU A 107 -4.43 2.38 2.88
N VAL A 108 -3.53 2.31 1.91
CA VAL A 108 -3.13 3.45 1.08
C VAL A 108 -3.41 3.15 -0.38
N VAL A 109 -3.95 4.16 -1.07
CA VAL A 109 -4.46 4.04 -2.43
C VAL A 109 -3.96 5.26 -3.22
N PRO A 110 -2.94 5.13 -4.09
CA PRO A 110 -2.48 6.24 -4.92
C PRO A 110 -3.58 6.63 -5.90
N VAL A 111 -3.77 7.92 -6.11
CA VAL A 111 -4.79 8.49 -6.97
C VAL A 111 -4.12 9.21 -8.11
N SER A 112 -4.46 8.83 -9.34
CA SER A 112 -3.88 9.41 -10.55
C SER A 112 -4.97 9.90 -11.50
N LEU A 113 -4.68 10.94 -12.25
CA LEU A 113 -5.44 11.34 -13.43
C LEU A 113 -4.84 10.66 -14.65
N ASN A 114 -5.67 10.09 -15.51
CA ASN A 114 -5.25 9.61 -16.82
C ASN A 114 -5.29 10.78 -17.81
N GLU A 115 -4.14 11.20 -18.32
CA GLU A 115 -4.01 12.18 -19.41
C GLU A 115 -3.42 11.48 -20.64
N GLY A 116 -4.31 10.94 -21.49
CA GLY A 116 -3.91 10.13 -22.63
C GLY A 116 -3.15 8.87 -22.18
N ALA A 117 -1.90 8.73 -22.63
CA ALA A 117 -1.01 7.63 -22.26
C ALA A 117 -0.26 7.84 -20.92
N HIS A 118 -0.37 9.04 -20.32
CA HIS A 118 0.36 9.39 -19.11
C HIS A 118 -0.56 9.36 -17.88
N GLN A 119 -0.02 8.90 -16.75
CA GLN A 119 -0.70 8.97 -15.46
C GLN A 119 -0.04 10.04 -14.60
N ILE A 120 -0.82 11.04 -14.20
CA ILE A 120 -0.38 12.11 -13.31
C ILE A 120 -0.84 11.76 -11.90
N LEU A 121 0.11 11.53 -11.00
CA LEU A 121 -0.19 11.29 -9.59
C LEU A 121 -0.72 12.58 -8.94
N LEU A 122 -1.94 12.50 -8.39
CA LEU A 122 -2.59 13.59 -7.66
C LEU A 122 -2.31 13.54 -6.16
N GLY A 123 -2.10 12.33 -5.63
CA GLY A 123 -1.95 12.11 -4.20
C GLY A 123 -2.22 10.68 -3.79
N VAL A 124 -2.49 10.49 -2.51
CA VAL A 124 -2.77 9.17 -1.91
C VAL A 124 -3.95 9.30 -0.96
N ILE A 125 -4.96 8.47 -1.15
CA ILE A 125 -6.01 8.26 -0.16
C ILE A 125 -5.47 7.28 0.88
N GLN A 126 -5.55 7.64 2.16
CA GLN A 126 -5.19 6.77 3.26
C GLN A 126 -6.41 6.52 4.15
N LEU A 127 -6.85 5.27 4.22
CA LEU A 127 -7.79 4.81 5.23
C LEU A 127 -7.01 4.32 6.46
N VAL A 128 -7.48 4.71 7.64
CA VAL A 128 -6.95 4.26 8.93
C VAL A 128 -8.10 3.81 9.81
N THR A 129 -8.04 2.59 10.32
CA THR A 129 -9.04 2.03 11.25
C THR A 129 -8.44 1.86 12.64
N ALA A 130 -9.26 2.00 13.68
CA ALA A 130 -8.78 1.84 15.05
C ALA A 130 -8.36 0.39 15.33
N GLU A 131 -9.11 -0.56 14.77
CA GLU A 131 -8.80 -1.99 14.82
C GLU A 131 -8.28 -2.45 13.46
N PRO A 132 -7.07 -3.03 13.39
CA PRO A 132 -6.55 -3.62 12.17
C PRO A 132 -7.37 -4.86 11.74
N LYS A 133 -7.74 -4.92 10.45
CA LYS A 133 -8.40 -6.09 9.85
C LYS A 133 -7.41 -7.17 9.43
N GLU A 134 -7.94 -8.31 9.01
CA GLU A 134 -7.19 -9.35 8.27
C GLU A 134 -6.69 -8.83 6.92
N ASN A 135 -7.54 -8.11 6.20
CA ASN A 135 -7.24 -7.46 4.94
C ASN A 135 -8.20 -6.27 4.72
N TYR A 136 -7.91 -5.46 3.71
CA TYR A 136 -8.66 -4.27 3.29
C TYR A 136 -9.09 -4.35 1.82
N VAL A 137 -9.36 -5.57 1.30
CA VAL A 137 -9.74 -5.78 -0.10
C VAL A 137 -11.04 -5.05 -0.44
N GLU A 138 -12.04 -5.16 0.44
CA GLU A 138 -13.36 -4.57 0.25
C GLU A 138 -13.30 -3.05 0.22
N GLU A 139 -12.54 -2.44 1.15
CA GLU A 139 -12.34 -1.00 1.21
C GLU A 139 -11.56 -0.49 0.01
N PHE A 140 -10.56 -1.25 -0.46
CA PHE A 140 -9.85 -0.93 -1.68
C PHE A 140 -10.79 -0.93 -2.89
N ILE A 141 -11.67 -1.94 -3.03
CA ILE A 141 -12.66 -1.99 -4.10
C ILE A 141 -13.62 -0.79 -4.00
N GLN A 142 -14.08 -0.46 -2.80
CA GLN A 142 -14.96 0.69 -2.58
C GLN A 142 -14.29 2.01 -3.01
N ILE A 143 -13.06 2.28 -2.53
CA ILE A 143 -12.31 3.48 -2.91
C ILE A 143 -12.08 3.51 -4.42
N ARG A 144 -11.67 2.39 -5.02
CA ARG A 144 -11.45 2.28 -6.46
C ARG A 144 -12.71 2.63 -7.25
N ASN A 145 -13.88 2.12 -6.84
CA ASN A 145 -15.14 2.42 -7.50
C ASN A 145 -15.50 3.91 -7.40
N LEU A 146 -15.34 4.50 -6.20
CA LEU A 146 -15.57 5.93 -5.97
C LEU A 146 -14.63 6.84 -6.81
N LEU A 147 -13.39 6.40 -7.03
CA LEU A 147 -12.44 7.09 -7.91
C LEU A 147 -12.82 6.95 -9.39
N ASN A 148 -13.19 5.75 -9.83
CA ASN A 148 -13.59 5.48 -11.20
C ASN A 148 -14.80 6.33 -11.63
N GLU A 149 -15.79 6.53 -10.75
CA GLU A 149 -16.93 7.42 -11.00
C GLU A 149 -16.52 8.87 -11.30
N LYS A 150 -15.30 9.28 -10.95
CA LYS A 150 -14.73 10.60 -11.20
C LYS A 150 -13.64 10.58 -12.28
N ASN A 151 -13.53 9.49 -13.05
CA ASN A 151 -12.49 9.26 -14.05
C ASN A 151 -11.07 9.32 -13.47
N LEU A 152 -10.92 8.98 -12.18
CA LEU A 152 -9.62 8.86 -11.53
C LEU A 152 -9.20 7.40 -11.50
N ALA A 153 -7.89 7.17 -11.67
CA ALA A 153 -7.29 5.85 -11.62
C ALA A 153 -6.57 5.61 -10.29
N THR A 154 -6.34 4.33 -10.00
CA THR A 154 -5.51 3.91 -8.88
C THR A 154 -4.66 2.70 -9.23
N GLY A 155 -3.54 2.55 -8.53
CA GLY A 155 -2.69 1.38 -8.61
C GLY A 155 -3.34 0.13 -8.01
N PRO A 156 -2.94 -1.08 -8.46
CA PRO A 156 -3.47 -2.32 -7.90
C PRO A 156 -3.11 -2.46 -6.42
N LEU A 157 -3.91 -3.21 -5.66
CA LEU A 157 -3.55 -3.64 -4.32
C LEU A 157 -2.61 -4.84 -4.40
N ALA A 158 -1.31 -4.59 -4.23
CA ALA A 158 -0.25 -5.54 -4.50
C ALA A 158 1.01 -5.27 -3.68
N LYS A 159 1.85 -6.29 -3.50
CA LYS A 159 3.22 -6.14 -3.00
C LYS A 159 4.19 -6.11 -4.18
N MET A 160 5.23 -5.28 -4.10
CA MET A 160 6.35 -5.33 -5.02
C MET A 160 7.29 -6.45 -4.57
N ILE A 161 7.47 -7.48 -5.38
CA ILE A 161 8.44 -8.54 -5.12
C ILE A 161 9.79 -8.11 -5.69
N LYS A 162 10.84 -8.20 -4.87
CA LYS A 162 12.24 -8.13 -5.29
C LYS A 162 12.82 -9.54 -5.14
N ALA A 163 12.81 -10.30 -6.23
CA ALA A 163 13.29 -11.68 -6.26
C ALA A 163 14.75 -11.72 -6.73
N SER A 164 15.60 -12.45 -6.00
CA SER A 164 17.02 -12.62 -6.32
C SER A 164 17.36 -14.08 -6.60
N TYR A 165 18.17 -14.34 -7.62
CA TYR A 165 18.66 -15.67 -8.01
C TYR A 165 20.05 -15.54 -8.63
N LEU A 166 21.05 -16.28 -8.10
CA LEU A 166 22.44 -16.28 -8.60
C LEU A 166 23.04 -14.87 -8.83
N GLY A 167 22.77 -13.94 -7.91
CA GLY A 167 23.24 -12.56 -7.98
C GLY A 167 22.40 -11.63 -8.87
N GLU A 168 21.53 -12.18 -9.72
CA GLU A 168 20.56 -11.39 -10.48
C GLU A 168 19.36 -11.03 -9.61
N THR A 169 18.76 -9.86 -9.85
CA THR A 169 17.58 -9.42 -9.11
C THR A 169 16.54 -8.82 -10.05
N VAL A 170 15.31 -9.29 -9.95
CA VAL A 170 14.17 -8.81 -10.72
C VAL A 170 13.08 -8.28 -9.81
N LYS A 171 12.27 -7.37 -10.35
CA LYS A 171 11.10 -6.82 -9.65
C LYS A 171 9.82 -7.03 -10.44
N PHE A 172 8.74 -7.36 -9.73
CA PHE A 172 7.41 -7.51 -10.29
C PHE A 172 6.35 -7.32 -9.20
N GLN A 173 5.12 -7.02 -9.61
CA GLN A 173 3.99 -6.88 -8.69
C GLN A 173 3.33 -8.25 -8.43
N LEU A 174 3.02 -8.51 -7.16
CA LEU A 174 2.22 -9.63 -6.71
C LEU A 174 0.92 -9.10 -6.10
N PRO A 175 -0.22 -9.20 -6.81
CA PRO A 175 -1.53 -8.88 -6.24
C PRO A 175 -1.75 -9.64 -4.94
N ILE A 176 -2.37 -9.01 -3.94
CA ILE A 176 -2.54 -9.65 -2.62
C ILE A 176 -3.49 -10.87 -2.66
N SER A 177 -4.33 -10.96 -3.69
CA SER A 177 -5.25 -12.07 -3.94
C SER A 177 -4.64 -13.18 -4.81
N SER A 178 -3.39 -13.03 -5.26
CA SER A 178 -2.70 -14.05 -6.04
C SER A 178 -2.17 -15.19 -5.17
N GLY A 179 -2.16 -16.40 -5.73
CA GLY A 179 -1.60 -17.58 -5.08
C GLY A 179 -0.19 -17.95 -5.54
N ILE A 180 0.32 -19.06 -5.00
CA ILE A 180 1.63 -19.63 -5.35
C ILE A 180 1.80 -19.87 -6.86
N PRO A 181 0.82 -20.41 -7.61
CA PRO A 181 1.00 -20.64 -9.04
C PRO A 181 1.39 -19.37 -9.80
N TYR A 182 0.71 -18.26 -9.51
CA TYR A 182 1.02 -16.95 -10.11
C TYR A 182 2.41 -16.45 -9.69
N LEU A 183 2.79 -16.59 -8.42
CA LEU A 183 4.13 -16.22 -7.95
C LEU A 183 5.21 -17.01 -8.69
N ARG A 184 5.05 -18.34 -8.82
CA ARG A 184 6.01 -19.21 -9.52
C ARG A 184 6.09 -18.90 -11.02
N GLU A 185 4.95 -18.64 -11.65
CA GLU A 185 4.89 -18.19 -13.04
C GLU A 185 5.72 -16.90 -13.22
N ARG A 186 5.47 -15.86 -12.43
CA ARG A 186 6.23 -14.60 -12.50
C ARG A 186 7.73 -14.78 -12.26
N VAL A 187 8.12 -15.64 -11.33
CA VAL A 187 9.53 -15.98 -11.10
C VAL A 187 10.15 -16.65 -12.32
N THR A 188 9.48 -17.63 -12.93
CA THR A 188 10.00 -18.39 -14.10
C THR A 188 9.91 -17.64 -15.42
N GLU A 189 9.03 -16.65 -15.56
CA GLU A 189 9.02 -15.70 -16.68
C GLU A 189 10.30 -14.86 -16.71
N ARG A 190 10.83 -14.51 -15.54
CA ARG A 190 12.01 -13.65 -15.40
C ARG A 190 13.31 -14.44 -15.33
N PHE A 191 13.33 -15.53 -14.57
CA PHE A 191 14.45 -16.45 -14.50
C PHE A 191 14.15 -17.69 -15.35
N LYS A 192 14.29 -17.55 -16.68
CA LYS A 192 13.90 -18.59 -17.65
C LYS A 192 14.53 -19.97 -17.38
N ILE A 193 15.73 -20.00 -16.81
CA ILE A 193 16.44 -21.24 -16.42
C ILE A 193 15.68 -22.07 -15.37
N LEU A 194 14.80 -21.45 -14.57
CA LEU A 194 14.01 -22.12 -13.54
C LEU A 194 12.81 -22.90 -14.12
N ARG A 195 12.43 -22.69 -15.38
CA ARG A 195 11.29 -23.40 -16.00
C ARG A 195 11.45 -24.92 -16.03
N GLN A 196 12.69 -25.40 -16.02
CA GLN A 196 13.04 -26.82 -16.09
C GLN A 196 13.71 -27.33 -14.80
N LYS A 197 13.74 -26.51 -13.74
CA LYS A 197 14.41 -26.85 -12.48
C LYS A 197 13.42 -26.80 -11.32
N ALA A 198 13.60 -27.70 -10.37
CA ALA A 198 12.98 -27.52 -9.06
C ALA A 198 13.68 -26.35 -8.35
N PHE A 199 12.88 -25.48 -7.75
CA PHE A 199 13.38 -24.35 -6.95
C PHE A 199 12.45 -24.10 -5.76
N ARG A 200 12.99 -23.44 -4.75
CA ARG A 200 12.26 -22.96 -3.58
C ARG A 200 12.27 -21.44 -3.55
N ILE A 201 11.22 -20.87 -2.97
CA ILE A 201 11.11 -19.43 -2.75
C ILE A 201 11.20 -19.23 -1.25
N ILE A 202 12.16 -18.44 -0.81
CA ILE A 202 12.32 -18.09 0.59
C ILE A 202 12.26 -16.57 0.77
N TYR A 203 11.80 -16.13 1.93
CA TYR A 203 11.74 -14.71 2.27
C TYR A 203 12.21 -14.48 3.70
N ASN A 204 12.65 -13.27 4.00
CA ASN A 204 13.00 -12.85 5.35
C ASN A 204 11.79 -12.11 5.94
N ASP A 205 11.23 -12.61 7.05
CA ASP A 205 10.08 -11.99 7.71
C ASP A 205 10.49 -10.81 8.64
N GLY A 206 11.77 -10.47 8.69
CA GLY A 206 12.37 -9.52 9.61
C GLY A 206 12.78 -10.14 10.96
N LYS A 207 12.59 -11.44 11.17
CA LYS A 207 13.31 -12.22 12.18
C LYS A 207 14.48 -12.89 11.48
N SER A 208 15.57 -13.13 12.19
CA SER A 208 16.88 -13.59 11.67
C SER A 208 16.89 -14.87 10.82
N SER A 209 15.74 -15.48 10.54
CA SER A 209 15.56 -16.71 9.76
C SER A 209 14.87 -16.44 8.42
N PHE A 210 15.35 -17.08 7.36
CA PHE A 210 14.60 -17.21 6.12
C PHE A 210 13.50 -18.25 6.27
N LEU A 211 12.30 -17.94 5.77
CA LEU A 211 11.14 -18.82 5.76
C LEU A 211 10.84 -19.27 4.33
N VAL A 212 10.53 -20.55 4.17
CA VAL A 212 10.16 -21.13 2.87
C VAL A 212 8.67 -20.91 2.61
N ILE A 213 8.34 -20.47 1.39
CA ILE A 213 6.95 -20.41 0.92
C ILE A 213 6.62 -21.74 0.25
N SER A 214 5.93 -22.63 0.96
CA SER A 214 5.60 -23.98 0.49
C SER A 214 4.11 -24.16 0.19
N ASN A 215 3.24 -23.39 0.84
CA ASN A 215 1.79 -23.43 0.68
C ASN A 215 1.16 -22.02 0.68
N GLU A 216 -0.12 -21.93 0.32
CA GLU A 216 -0.83 -20.64 0.25
C GLU A 216 -0.86 -19.89 1.58
N GLY A 217 -0.93 -20.61 2.70
CA GLY A 217 -0.86 -20.02 4.05
C GLY A 217 0.49 -19.33 4.31
N ASP A 218 1.60 -19.90 3.84
CA ASP A 218 2.92 -19.28 3.94
C ASP A 218 2.99 -18.00 3.09
N LEU A 219 2.40 -18.03 1.89
CA LEU A 219 2.37 -16.87 0.99
C LEU A 219 1.52 -15.73 1.58
N HIS A 220 0.32 -16.03 2.07
CA HIS A 220 -0.53 -15.04 2.71
C HIS A 220 0.13 -14.43 3.94
N ARG A 221 0.78 -15.27 4.76
CA ARG A 221 1.55 -14.80 5.90
C ARG A 221 2.73 -13.91 5.47
N CYS A 222 3.44 -14.28 4.41
CA CYS A 222 4.51 -13.46 3.84
C CYS A 222 4.02 -12.05 3.43
N ILE A 223 2.90 -12.00 2.70
CA ILE A 223 2.28 -10.76 2.23
C ILE A 223 1.82 -9.89 3.40
N ALA A 224 1.13 -10.48 4.37
CA ALA A 224 0.50 -9.76 5.47
C ALA A 224 1.48 -9.36 6.59
N SER A 225 2.52 -10.17 6.86
CA SER A 225 3.56 -9.84 7.85
C SER A 225 4.54 -8.77 7.37
N SER A 226 4.62 -8.53 6.05
CA SER A 226 5.48 -7.48 5.50
C SER A 226 4.90 -6.09 5.76
N GLY A 227 5.49 -5.39 6.74
CA GLY A 227 5.23 -3.96 6.97
C GLY A 227 5.72 -3.03 5.85
N SER A 228 6.49 -3.60 4.90
CA SER A 228 6.96 -2.95 3.68
C SER A 228 6.07 -3.29 2.48
N PRO A 229 5.85 -2.33 1.55
CA PRO A 229 5.23 -2.59 0.25
C PRO A 229 6.12 -3.39 -0.68
N THR A 230 7.42 -3.52 -0.36
CA THR A 230 8.37 -4.36 -1.11
C THR A 230 8.83 -5.54 -0.26
N ILE A 231 8.68 -6.75 -0.80
CA ILE A 231 9.12 -8.00 -0.17
C ILE A 231 10.37 -8.49 -0.89
N GLY A 232 11.44 -8.72 -0.14
CA GLY A 232 12.64 -9.38 -0.65
C GLY A 232 12.46 -10.90 -0.61
N MET A 233 12.70 -11.56 -1.75
CA MET A 233 12.66 -13.00 -1.87
C MET A 233 13.98 -13.50 -2.46
N LEU A 234 14.46 -14.63 -1.96
CA LEU A 234 15.58 -15.37 -2.52
C LEU A 234 15.03 -16.64 -3.17
N ILE A 235 15.55 -16.95 -4.35
CA ILE A 235 15.22 -18.16 -5.09
C ILE A 235 16.42 -19.09 -4.99
N GLU A 236 16.17 -20.36 -4.64
CA GLU A 236 17.18 -21.40 -4.46
C GLU A 236 16.85 -22.64 -5.30
#